data_AF-A0A5B8MR75-F1
#
_entry.id   AF-A0A5B8MR75-F1
#
_cell.length_a   1.000
_cell.length_b   1.000
_cell.length_c   1.000
_cell.angle_alpha   90.00
_cell.angle_beta   90.00
_cell.angle_gamma   90.00
#
_symmetry.space_group_name_H-M   'P 1'
#
loop_
_entity.id
_entity.type
_entity.pdbx_description
1 polymer ?
#
loop_
_entity_poly.entity_id
_entity_poly.type
_entity_poly.pdbx_seq_one_letter_code
_entity_poly.pdbx_strand_id
1 'polypeptide(L)'
;MPVDQDENEGLGVETVPVEVVVARDDCNDCGSKESGAGSDDLEDGGSAPAGAKVWKRRDSEGLKSDMEKYAPAPKTLGGRLFCLAGEENSFRAKLVRCDREYYPGEDWTRADTQYTAVAVFVFVVWACINVWQDRNSFMYNTSINYPFWLKMFFTVFFNIIISGFVGYFVVTREWRIGYGRKILHFCLFASPVLVNSIFGEIDTKVMGLSWLALVCQAYFFILLKPIRRRLPIPFLLAFRAMDRPKDRPYTVPWLWVQSFFGFLAMLLLQIYLSSKNLSDAFFLIPLVVNGLGDGLAEPVGIRFGKHKYQTRALFYKGKFCSGEFIRSLEGSACVFFSAVMAVFMMYNEWQNTTRFVIALAIVPITMTAAEAFSPHTCDTPFIFLVATALICFLFEAVDDNFDPFSPDYSH
;
A
#
# COMPACT_ATOMS: atom_id res chain seq x y z
N MET A 1 22.53 24.90 -52.47
CA MET A 1 23.82 24.31 -52.87
C MET A 1 24.83 25.45 -53.00
N PRO A 2 26.11 25.27 -52.64
CA PRO A 2 26.84 24.06 -52.24
C PRO A 2 27.10 24.05 -50.71
N VAL A 3 27.29 22.94 -49.97
CA VAL A 3 28.26 21.82 -50.04
C VAL A 3 29.70 22.30 -49.96
N ASP A 4 30.27 22.24 -48.75
CA ASP A 4 31.70 22.03 -48.55
C ASP A 4 31.88 20.86 -47.57
N GLN A 5 32.70 19.91 -48.01
CA GLN A 5 33.21 18.75 -47.30
C GLN A 5 34.67 19.02 -46.89
N ASP A 6 35.13 18.16 -45.97
CA ASP A 6 36.52 17.86 -45.59
C ASP A 6 37.15 18.86 -44.59
N GLU A 7 37.90 18.48 -43.54
CA GLU A 7 38.81 17.34 -43.36
C GLU A 7 38.88 16.83 -41.89
N ASN A 8 39.36 15.58 -41.77
CA ASN A 8 39.80 14.88 -40.57
C ASN A 8 41.07 15.48 -39.93
N GLU A 9 41.14 15.45 -38.60
CA GLU A 9 42.33 15.19 -37.74
C GLU A 9 41.77 15.15 -36.29
N GLY A 10 41.98 14.20 -35.38
CA GLY A 10 43.06 13.26 -35.15
C GLY A 10 43.59 13.47 -33.72
N LEU A 11 43.35 12.51 -32.81
CA LEU A 11 43.96 12.34 -31.46
C LEU A 11 43.47 13.29 -30.34
N GLY A 12 43.25 12.88 -29.09
CA GLY A 12 43.58 11.64 -28.39
C GLY A 12 42.73 11.46 -27.13
N VAL A 13 42.47 10.20 -26.81
CA VAL A 13 41.73 9.76 -25.63
C VAL A 13 42.74 9.61 -24.48
N GLU A 14 42.67 10.50 -23.49
CA GLU A 14 43.30 10.27 -22.18
C GLU A 14 42.29 9.62 -21.25
N THR A 15 42.57 8.37 -20.87
CA THR A 15 41.86 7.62 -19.85
C THR A 15 42.50 7.92 -18.50
N VAL A 16 41.77 8.61 -17.61
CA VAL A 16 42.18 8.80 -16.21
C VAL A 16 41.64 7.63 -15.38
N PRO A 17 42.47 6.89 -14.64
CA PRO A 17 42.00 5.82 -13.77
C PRO A 17 41.37 6.42 -12.50
N VAL A 18 40.10 6.11 -12.25
CA VAL A 18 39.44 6.44 -10.98
C VAL A 18 39.85 5.37 -9.95
N GLU A 19 40.77 5.76 -9.08
CA GLU A 19 41.16 5.02 -7.90
C GLU A 19 39.98 4.93 -6.91
N VAL A 20 39.57 3.70 -6.60
CA VAL A 20 38.53 3.41 -5.61
C VAL A 20 39.17 3.51 -4.22
N VAL A 21 39.04 4.67 -3.59
CA VAL A 21 39.39 4.84 -2.18
C VAL A 21 38.34 4.12 -1.32
N VAL A 22 38.73 2.95 -0.82
CA VAL A 22 38.02 2.21 0.23
C VAL A 22 38.23 2.95 1.55
N ALA A 23 37.20 3.64 2.03
CA ALA A 23 37.18 4.18 3.39
C ALA A 23 37.17 3.02 4.40
N ARG A 24 38.29 2.87 5.12
CA ARG A 24 38.40 2.11 6.37
C ARG A 24 37.98 3.03 7.51
N ASP A 25 36.91 2.69 8.20
CA ASP A 25 36.59 3.27 9.51
C ASP A 25 37.39 2.52 10.57
N ASP A 26 38.59 3.03 10.86
CA ASP A 26 39.35 2.73 12.06
C ASP A 26 38.90 3.72 13.16
N CYS A 27 38.09 3.24 14.10
CA CYS A 27 37.81 3.94 15.36
C CYS A 27 38.48 3.16 16.50
N ASN A 28 39.77 3.45 16.72
CA ASN A 28 40.51 3.12 17.92
C ASN A 28 41.29 4.36 18.35
N ASP A 29 40.71 5.17 19.24
CA ASP A 29 41.43 5.80 20.34
C ASP A 29 40.46 6.63 21.21
N CYS A 30 40.24 6.15 22.42
CA CYS A 30 39.97 6.97 23.61
C CYS A 30 40.60 6.24 24.78
N GLY A 31 41.82 6.65 25.12
CA GLY A 31 42.59 6.14 26.24
C GLY A 31 42.32 6.85 27.57
N SER A 32 42.90 6.23 28.61
CA SER A 32 43.10 6.68 30.00
C SER A 32 41.86 6.52 30.92
N LYS A 33 41.93 5.88 32.09
CA LYS A 33 42.98 5.89 33.14
C LYS A 33 42.98 4.62 34.01
N GLU A 34 44.15 4.36 34.59
CA GLU A 34 44.51 3.31 35.55
C GLU A 34 43.97 3.52 36.98
N SER A 35 43.92 2.40 37.73
CA SER A 35 43.93 2.15 39.19
C SER A 35 42.84 1.12 39.51
N GLY A 36 43.01 0.05 40.28
CA GLY A 36 44.07 -0.44 41.17
C GLY A 36 43.38 -1.39 42.17
N ALA A 37 43.86 -2.63 42.25
CA ALA A 37 43.75 -3.66 43.30
C ALA A 37 42.62 -3.68 44.38
N GLY A 38 42.16 -4.91 44.68
CA GLY A 38 41.54 -5.34 45.96
C GLY A 38 40.09 -5.80 45.81
N SER A 39 39.77 -7.09 45.77
CA SER A 39 39.62 -8.06 46.88
C SER A 39 38.17 -8.19 47.39
N ASP A 40 37.70 -9.43 47.34
CA ASP A 40 36.74 -10.13 48.20
C ASP A 40 35.21 -9.89 48.08
N ASP A 41 34.55 -11.02 47.76
CA ASP A 41 33.32 -11.60 48.30
C ASP A 41 32.03 -10.76 48.36
N LEU A 42 31.00 -11.21 47.60
CA LEU A 42 29.77 -11.81 48.15
C LEU A 42 28.73 -12.15 47.06
N GLU A 43 28.16 -13.33 47.25
CA GLU A 43 26.92 -13.98 46.76
C GLU A 43 25.89 -13.11 45.99
N ASP A 44 25.32 -13.61 44.89
CA ASP A 44 24.08 -14.41 44.92
C ASP A 44 23.60 -14.86 43.52
N GLY A 45 22.85 -15.96 43.48
CA GLY A 45 22.48 -16.70 42.27
C GLY A 45 21.39 -16.08 41.38
N GLY A 46 21.49 -16.31 40.07
CA GLY A 46 20.46 -15.97 39.09
C GLY A 46 20.81 -16.42 37.67
N SER A 47 20.39 -17.63 37.32
CA SER A 47 20.57 -18.26 36.00
C SER A 47 19.94 -17.46 34.84
N ALA A 48 20.76 -17.07 33.85
CA ALA A 48 20.33 -16.57 32.55
C ALA A 48 20.42 -17.69 31.48
N PRO A 49 19.48 -17.81 30.52
CA PRO A 49 19.55 -18.84 29.50
C PRO A 49 20.48 -18.43 28.35
N ALA A 50 21.37 -19.37 28.02
CA ALA A 50 22.28 -19.34 26.88
C ALA A 50 21.52 -19.32 25.54
N GLY A 51 21.97 -18.49 24.59
CA GLY A 51 21.40 -18.53 23.23
C GLY A 51 21.75 -17.40 22.26
N ALA A 52 22.83 -16.64 22.44
CA ALA A 52 23.28 -15.68 21.43
C ALA A 52 24.21 -16.36 20.42
N LYS A 53 23.65 -16.92 19.33
CA LYS A 53 24.45 -17.36 18.18
C LYS A 53 24.94 -16.13 17.40
N VAL A 54 26.24 -15.88 17.52
CA VAL A 54 27.02 -14.97 16.68
C VAL A 54 26.88 -15.39 15.20
N TRP A 55 26.38 -14.49 14.36
CA TRP A 55 26.33 -14.68 12.91
C TRP A 55 27.75 -14.59 12.32
N LYS A 56 28.41 -15.74 12.14
CA LYS A 56 29.60 -15.83 11.28
C LYS A 56 29.18 -15.61 9.82
N ARG A 57 29.85 -14.66 9.13
CA ARG A 57 29.82 -14.53 7.67
C ARG A 57 30.10 -15.91 7.06
N ARG A 58 29.20 -16.37 6.19
CA ARG A 58 29.31 -17.66 5.51
C ARG A 58 29.86 -17.40 4.10
N ASP A 59 30.89 -18.14 3.72
CA ASP A 59 31.69 -17.89 2.53
C ASP A 59 30.94 -18.23 1.23
N SER A 60 31.26 -17.49 0.17
CA SER A 60 30.60 -17.47 -1.15
C SER A 60 30.59 -18.81 -1.90
N GLU A 61 31.36 -19.80 -1.45
CA GLU A 61 31.42 -21.13 -2.07
C GLU A 61 30.29 -22.06 -1.61
N GLY A 62 29.78 -21.89 -0.37
CA GLY A 62 28.62 -22.63 0.11
C GLY A 62 27.30 -22.21 -0.57
N LEU A 63 27.26 -21.03 -1.18
CA LEU A 63 26.09 -20.56 -1.94
C LEU A 63 26.03 -21.16 -3.36
N LYS A 64 27.17 -21.60 -3.91
CA LYS A 64 27.23 -22.18 -5.27
C LYS A 64 26.83 -23.65 -5.29
N SER A 65 27.14 -24.44 -4.25
CA SER A 65 26.76 -25.87 -4.23
C SER A 65 25.26 -26.12 -4.05
N ASP A 66 24.52 -25.14 -3.49
CA ASP A 66 23.06 -25.24 -3.33
C ASP A 66 22.30 -24.87 -4.63
N MET A 67 22.96 -24.23 -5.61
CA MET A 67 22.35 -23.85 -6.89
C MET A 67 22.42 -24.95 -7.96
N GLU A 68 23.32 -25.93 -7.85
CA GLU A 68 23.47 -27.01 -8.84
C GLU A 68 22.47 -28.18 -8.69
N LYS A 69 21.56 -28.11 -7.71
CA LYS A 69 20.57 -29.20 -7.45
C LYS A 69 19.23 -29.05 -8.17
N TYR A 70 19.05 -28.02 -9.00
CA TYR A 70 17.81 -27.79 -9.75
C TYR A 70 17.95 -28.24 -11.21
N ALA A 71 17.32 -29.37 -11.54
CA ALA A 71 17.23 -29.90 -12.90
C ALA A 71 16.67 -28.85 -13.89
N PRO A 72 17.10 -28.89 -15.17
CA PRO A 72 16.67 -27.90 -16.16
C PRO A 72 15.16 -28.00 -16.43
N ALA A 73 14.46 -26.88 -16.27
CA ALA A 73 13.01 -26.80 -16.47
C ALA A 73 12.64 -26.99 -17.96
N PRO A 74 11.58 -27.77 -18.29
CA PRO A 74 11.17 -28.02 -19.67
C PRO A 74 10.67 -26.74 -20.36
N LYS A 75 10.99 -26.61 -21.66
CA LYS A 75 10.91 -25.36 -22.44
C LYS A 75 9.55 -25.04 -23.08
N THR A 76 8.52 -25.88 -22.91
CA THR A 76 7.22 -25.67 -23.57
C THR A 76 6.05 -25.47 -22.59
N LEU A 77 5.20 -24.49 -22.91
CA LEU A 77 4.06 -24.03 -22.10
C LEU A 77 3.03 -25.15 -21.83
N GLY A 78 2.77 -26.01 -22.82
CA GLY A 78 1.82 -27.12 -22.72
C GLY A 78 2.30 -28.28 -21.84
N GLY A 79 3.61 -28.58 -21.85
CA GLY A 79 4.18 -29.63 -21.00
C GLY A 79 4.15 -29.28 -19.50
N ARG A 80 4.25 -27.98 -19.17
CA ARG A 80 4.13 -27.49 -17.78
C ARG A 80 2.70 -27.52 -17.27
N LEU A 81 1.69 -27.28 -18.12
CA LEU A 81 0.27 -27.35 -17.74
C LEU A 81 -0.18 -28.79 -17.47
N PHE A 82 0.29 -29.77 -18.26
CA PHE A 82 -0.10 -31.18 -18.09
C PHE A 82 0.67 -31.88 -16.96
N CYS A 83 1.95 -31.56 -16.73
CA CYS A 83 2.69 -32.10 -15.57
C CYS A 83 2.18 -31.57 -14.22
N LEU A 84 1.52 -30.40 -14.19
CA LEU A 84 0.89 -29.86 -12.98
C LEU A 84 -0.44 -30.55 -12.62
N ALA A 85 -1.02 -31.33 -13.54
CA ALA A 85 -2.29 -32.04 -13.33
C ALA A 85 -2.09 -33.46 -12.74
N GLY A 86 -0.88 -34.02 -12.77
CA GLY A 86 -0.61 -35.42 -12.38
C GLY A 86 0.01 -35.65 -11.00
N GLU A 87 0.54 -34.61 -10.33
CA GLU A 87 1.02 -34.73 -8.95
C GLU A 87 0.02 -34.09 -7.99
N GLU A 88 -0.83 -34.92 -7.40
CA GLU A 88 -1.74 -34.54 -6.31
C GLU A 88 -0.99 -34.34 -4.96
N ASN A 89 0.34 -34.24 -4.98
CA ASN A 89 1.14 -33.42 -4.05
C ASN A 89 1.16 -31.93 -4.46
N SER A 90 0.13 -31.56 -5.21
CA SER A 90 -0.67 -30.35 -5.23
C SER A 90 0.10 -29.04 -5.08
N PHE A 91 0.10 -28.23 -6.13
CA PHE A 91 0.49 -26.82 -6.08
C PHE A 91 -0.07 -26.08 -4.85
N ARG A 92 -1.27 -26.46 -4.39
CA ARG A 92 -1.85 -25.97 -3.12
C ARG A 92 -1.04 -26.38 -1.90
N ALA A 93 -0.58 -27.62 -1.79
CA ALA A 93 0.27 -28.08 -0.70
C ALA A 93 1.59 -27.29 -0.64
N LYS A 94 2.20 -27.00 -1.80
CA LYS A 94 3.38 -26.12 -1.89
C LYS A 94 3.06 -24.71 -1.38
N LEU A 95 1.95 -24.11 -1.80
CA LEU A 95 1.51 -22.79 -1.32
C LEU A 95 1.26 -22.76 0.18
N VAL A 96 0.58 -23.76 0.73
CA VAL A 96 0.29 -23.87 2.16
C VAL A 96 1.59 -24.06 2.95
N ARG A 97 2.53 -24.88 2.47
CA ARG A 97 3.84 -25.05 3.09
C ARG A 97 4.61 -23.73 3.14
N CYS A 98 4.69 -23.01 2.02
CA CYS A 98 5.32 -21.69 1.99
C CYS A 98 4.61 -20.69 2.91
N ASP A 99 3.28 -20.70 3.01
CA ASP A 99 2.56 -19.84 3.96
C ASP A 99 2.91 -20.18 5.43
N ARG A 100 3.03 -21.47 5.76
CA ARG A 100 3.45 -21.94 7.11
C ARG A 100 4.87 -21.50 7.48
N GLU A 101 5.78 -21.44 6.51
CA GLU A 101 7.16 -20.99 6.73
C GLU A 101 7.24 -19.53 7.20
N TYR A 102 6.39 -18.65 6.67
CA TYR A 102 6.36 -17.24 7.07
C TYR A 102 5.37 -16.94 8.20
N TYR A 103 4.35 -17.78 8.37
CA TYR A 103 3.32 -17.65 9.39
C TYR A 103 3.20 -18.96 10.18
N PRO A 104 4.10 -19.21 11.13
CA PRO A 104 4.12 -20.45 11.89
C PRO A 104 2.87 -20.60 12.78
N GLY A 105 2.53 -21.85 13.10
CA GLY A 105 1.33 -22.23 13.87
C GLY A 105 0.13 -22.52 12.98
N GLU A 106 -0.61 -23.59 13.29
CA GLU A 106 -1.90 -23.89 12.62
C GLU A 106 -3.05 -23.07 13.20
N ASP A 107 -2.97 -22.78 14.50
CA ASP A 107 -4.01 -22.12 15.27
C ASP A 107 -3.73 -20.64 15.52
N TRP A 108 -4.78 -19.95 15.98
CA TRP A 108 -4.74 -18.57 16.41
C TRP A 108 -3.77 -18.38 17.58
N THR A 109 -2.85 -17.43 17.47
CA THR A 109 -2.14 -16.94 18.65
C THR A 109 -3.08 -16.08 19.50
N ARG A 110 -2.82 -15.94 20.81
CA ARG A 110 -3.64 -15.08 21.69
C ARG A 110 -3.76 -13.65 21.17
N ALA A 111 -2.68 -13.11 20.60
CA ALA A 111 -2.68 -11.80 19.97
C ALA A 111 -3.57 -11.77 18.72
N ASP A 112 -3.44 -12.76 17.82
CA ASP A 112 -4.28 -12.88 16.62
C ASP A 112 -5.77 -12.97 16.99
N THR A 113 -6.12 -13.70 18.06
CA THR A 113 -7.49 -13.79 18.59
C THR A 113 -7.99 -12.44 19.09
N GLN A 114 -7.19 -11.70 19.86
CA GLN A 114 -7.57 -10.39 20.38
C GLN A 114 -7.83 -9.38 19.26
N TYR A 115 -6.90 -9.27 18.30
CA TYR A 115 -7.07 -8.36 17.16
C TYR A 115 -8.29 -8.72 16.32
N THR A 116 -8.50 -10.01 16.06
CA THR A 116 -9.64 -10.47 15.26
C THR A 116 -10.95 -10.26 16.00
N ALA A 117 -11.00 -10.48 17.32
CA ALA A 117 -12.20 -10.21 18.11
C ALA A 117 -12.58 -8.73 18.06
N VAL A 118 -11.61 -7.81 18.18
CA VAL A 118 -11.85 -6.37 18.04
C VAL A 118 -12.34 -6.03 16.64
N ALA A 119 -11.66 -6.54 15.60
CA ALA A 119 -12.03 -6.28 14.20
C ALA A 119 -13.44 -6.80 13.87
N VAL A 120 -13.80 -7.99 14.34
CA VAL A 120 -15.14 -8.58 14.19
C VAL A 120 -16.18 -7.78 14.97
N PHE A 121 -15.88 -7.36 16.20
CA PHE A 121 -16.79 -6.51 16.98
C PHE A 121 -17.08 -5.19 16.25
N VAL A 122 -16.05 -4.49 15.79
CA VAL A 122 -16.19 -3.24 15.02
C VAL A 122 -16.99 -3.48 13.73
N PHE A 123 -16.70 -4.57 13.01
CA PHE A 123 -17.43 -4.96 11.81
C PHE A 123 -18.92 -5.21 12.07
N VAL A 124 -19.25 -5.97 13.13
CA VAL A 124 -20.64 -6.27 13.49
C VAL A 124 -21.38 -5.01 13.91
N VAL A 125 -20.76 -4.14 14.72
CA VAL A 125 -21.35 -2.86 15.10
C VAL A 125 -21.64 -2.01 13.86
N TRP A 126 -20.69 -1.90 12.93
CA TRP A 126 -20.89 -1.15 11.69
C TRP A 126 -21.99 -1.79 10.81
N ALA A 127 -22.03 -3.11 10.69
CA ALA A 127 -23.12 -3.82 10.00
C ALA A 127 -24.49 -3.55 10.63
N CYS A 128 -24.59 -3.57 11.96
CA CYS A 128 -25.82 -3.23 12.68
C CYS A 128 -26.25 -1.78 12.44
N ILE A 129 -25.31 -0.83 12.42
CA ILE A 129 -25.59 0.57 12.08
C ILE A 129 -26.16 0.67 10.66
N ASN A 130 -25.53 0.02 9.67
CA ASN A 130 -26.02 0.04 8.29
C ASN A 130 -27.41 -0.59 8.15
N VAL A 131 -27.66 -1.74 8.79
CA VAL A 131 -28.99 -2.36 8.79
C VAL A 131 -30.03 -1.47 9.46
N TRP A 132 -29.69 -0.83 10.58
CA TRP A 132 -30.58 0.09 11.27
C TRP A 132 -30.90 1.33 10.43
N GLN A 133 -29.89 1.94 9.81
CA GLN A 133 -30.07 3.07 8.91
C GLN A 133 -30.86 2.68 7.66
N ASP A 134 -30.59 1.52 7.06
CA ASP A 134 -31.28 1.03 5.87
C ASP A 134 -32.78 0.80 6.12
N ARG A 135 -33.10 0.26 7.30
CA ARG A 135 -34.48 0.14 7.80
C ARG A 135 -35.17 1.49 7.96
N ASN A 136 -34.44 2.53 8.35
CA ASN A 136 -34.99 3.86 8.62
C ASN A 136 -34.96 4.80 7.40
N SER A 137 -34.14 4.54 6.38
CA SER A 137 -33.85 5.49 5.30
C SER A 137 -34.15 4.98 3.88
N PHE A 138 -33.94 3.69 3.57
CA PHE A 138 -33.87 3.27 2.15
C PHE A 138 -34.76 2.06 1.79
N MET A 139 -35.03 1.12 2.71
CA MET A 139 -35.70 -0.15 2.38
C MET A 139 -37.09 -0.33 2.99
N TYR A 140 -37.80 0.76 3.27
CA TYR A 140 -39.21 0.68 3.69
C TYR A 140 -40.19 0.53 2.50
N ASN A 141 -39.72 0.69 1.26
CA ASN A 141 -40.54 0.57 0.06
C ASN A 141 -40.11 -0.64 -0.81
N THR A 142 -40.51 -1.83 -0.37
CA THR A 142 -40.77 -3.03 -1.19
C THR A 142 -39.84 -3.30 -2.38
N SER A 143 -38.64 -3.83 -2.14
CA SER A 143 -37.98 -4.94 -2.88
C SER A 143 -36.47 -4.91 -2.61
N ILE A 144 -35.85 -6.09 -2.49
CA ILE A 144 -34.38 -6.18 -2.44
C ILE A 144 -33.83 -5.54 -3.72
N ASN A 145 -32.98 -4.51 -3.60
CA ASN A 145 -32.31 -3.91 -4.74
C ASN A 145 -31.24 -4.88 -5.29
N TYR A 146 -31.68 -5.83 -6.12
CA TYR A 146 -30.81 -6.84 -6.72
C TYR A 146 -29.63 -6.24 -7.50
N PRO A 147 -29.79 -5.17 -8.32
CA PRO A 147 -28.66 -4.52 -8.99
C PRO A 147 -27.56 -4.06 -8.03
N PHE A 148 -27.93 -3.46 -6.90
CA PHE A 148 -26.98 -3.01 -5.88
C PHE A 148 -26.17 -4.17 -5.29
N TRP A 149 -26.84 -5.24 -4.83
CA TRP A 149 -26.17 -6.39 -4.23
C TRP A 149 -25.33 -7.18 -5.24
N LEU A 150 -25.82 -7.29 -6.48
CA LEU A 150 -25.08 -7.92 -7.58
C LEU A 150 -23.75 -7.18 -7.81
N LYS A 151 -23.80 -5.85 -7.83
CA LYS A 151 -22.61 -5.02 -7.99
C LYS A 151 -21.61 -5.14 -6.84
N MET A 152 -22.08 -5.23 -5.60
CA MET A 152 -21.23 -5.50 -4.43
C MET A 152 -20.54 -6.86 -4.54
N PHE A 153 -21.30 -7.89 -4.93
CA PHE A 153 -20.77 -9.23 -5.18
C PHE A 153 -19.70 -9.21 -6.29
N PHE A 154 -19.99 -8.59 -7.43
CA PHE A 154 -19.03 -8.46 -8.53
C PHE A 154 -17.77 -7.70 -8.14
N THR A 155 -17.87 -6.67 -7.30
CA THR A 155 -16.71 -5.93 -6.81
C THR A 155 -15.75 -6.82 -6.02
N VAL A 156 -16.27 -7.59 -5.05
CA VAL A 156 -15.43 -8.53 -4.27
C VAL A 156 -14.93 -9.67 -5.12
N PHE A 157 -15.79 -10.23 -5.96
CA PHE A 157 -15.41 -11.32 -6.87
C PHE A 157 -14.27 -10.88 -7.79
N PHE A 158 -14.39 -9.70 -8.42
CA PHE A 158 -13.34 -9.12 -9.25
C PHE A 158 -12.05 -8.91 -8.46
N ASN A 159 -12.13 -8.36 -7.25
CA ASN A 159 -10.97 -8.17 -6.37
C ASN A 159 -10.29 -9.51 -6.01
N ILE A 160 -11.03 -10.58 -5.75
CA ILE A 160 -10.46 -11.91 -5.49
C ILE A 160 -9.75 -12.45 -6.72
N ILE A 161 -10.38 -12.36 -7.90
CA ILE A 161 -9.83 -12.88 -9.15
C ILE A 161 -8.55 -12.13 -9.54
N ILE A 162 -8.56 -10.80 -9.49
CA ILE A 162 -7.38 -10.00 -9.86
C ILE A 162 -6.22 -10.22 -8.88
N SER A 163 -6.53 -10.31 -7.57
CA SER A 163 -5.53 -10.63 -6.55
C SER A 163 -4.95 -12.03 -6.75
N GLY A 164 -5.80 -13.01 -7.05
CA GLY A 164 -5.39 -14.38 -7.34
C GLY A 164 -4.52 -14.48 -8.59
N PHE A 165 -4.87 -13.73 -9.64
CA PHE A 165 -4.12 -13.67 -10.88
C PHE A 165 -2.73 -13.03 -10.67
N VAL A 166 -2.65 -11.87 -10.02
CA VAL A 166 -1.36 -11.24 -9.67
C VAL A 166 -0.54 -12.19 -8.78
N GLY A 167 -1.17 -12.84 -7.80
CA GLY A 167 -0.53 -13.80 -6.92
C GLY A 167 0.04 -15.01 -7.67
N TYR A 168 -0.66 -15.48 -8.69
CA TYR A 168 -0.16 -16.53 -9.58
C TYR A 168 1.14 -16.12 -10.27
N PHE A 169 1.25 -14.90 -10.80
CA PHE A 169 2.49 -14.41 -11.41
C PHE A 169 3.62 -14.24 -10.38
N VAL A 170 3.31 -13.73 -9.19
CA VAL A 170 4.30 -13.63 -8.10
C VAL A 170 4.88 -14.99 -7.75
N VAL A 171 4.05 -16.04 -7.69
CA VAL A 171 4.51 -17.39 -7.32
C VAL A 171 5.20 -18.12 -8.48
N THR A 172 4.69 -18.01 -9.72
CA THR A 172 5.15 -18.84 -10.85
C THR A 172 6.21 -18.17 -11.72
N ARG A 173 6.25 -16.84 -11.77
CA ARG A 173 7.19 -16.07 -12.59
C ARG A 173 8.21 -15.31 -11.76
N GLU A 174 8.26 -15.58 -10.44
CA GLU A 174 9.18 -14.95 -9.49
C GLU A 174 9.17 -13.42 -9.59
N TRP A 175 8.00 -12.83 -9.88
CA TRP A 175 7.88 -11.38 -9.87
C TRP A 175 8.25 -10.84 -8.50
N ARG A 176 9.01 -9.74 -8.48
CA ARG A 176 9.35 -9.09 -7.20
C ARG A 176 8.05 -8.74 -6.50
N ILE A 177 7.91 -9.20 -5.27
CA ILE A 177 6.69 -9.06 -4.45
C ILE A 177 6.23 -7.59 -4.39
N GLY A 178 7.18 -6.64 -4.35
CA GLY A 178 6.89 -5.21 -4.40
C GLY A 178 6.12 -4.76 -5.65
N TYR A 179 6.49 -5.24 -6.84
CA TYR A 179 5.79 -4.90 -8.08
C TYR A 179 4.38 -5.52 -8.12
N GLY A 180 4.24 -6.80 -7.73
CA GLY A 180 2.93 -7.45 -7.67
C GLY A 180 1.96 -6.70 -6.76
N ARG A 181 2.43 -6.30 -5.58
CA ARG A 181 1.64 -5.52 -4.61
C ARG A 181 1.22 -4.15 -5.17
N LYS A 182 2.10 -3.43 -5.86
CA LYS A 182 1.78 -2.10 -6.43
C LYS A 182 0.85 -2.20 -7.65
N ILE A 183 0.98 -3.24 -8.48
CA ILE A 183 0.00 -3.54 -9.55
C ILE A 183 -1.36 -3.84 -8.92
N LEU A 184 -1.40 -4.69 -7.89
CA LEU A 184 -2.65 -5.02 -7.21
C LEU A 184 -3.29 -3.78 -6.58
N HIS A 185 -2.51 -2.93 -5.92
CA HIS A 185 -2.97 -1.65 -5.38
C HIS A 185 -3.68 -0.81 -6.44
N PHE A 186 -3.04 -0.59 -7.59
CA PHE A 186 -3.64 0.13 -8.71
C PHE A 186 -4.95 -0.52 -9.18
N CYS A 187 -4.97 -1.85 -9.33
CA CYS A 187 -6.15 -2.59 -9.75
C CYS A 187 -7.32 -2.50 -8.74
N LEU A 188 -7.03 -2.52 -7.43
CA LEU A 188 -8.05 -2.42 -6.38
C LEU A 188 -8.67 -1.02 -6.32
N PHE A 189 -7.90 0.05 -6.56
CA PHE A 189 -8.45 1.41 -6.63
C PHE A 189 -9.18 1.70 -7.94
N ALA A 190 -8.79 1.04 -9.04
CA ALA A 190 -9.51 1.11 -10.31
C ALA A 190 -10.81 0.28 -10.32
N SER A 191 -10.94 -0.74 -9.46
CA SER A 191 -12.07 -1.68 -9.53
C SER A 191 -13.43 -1.04 -9.30
N PRO A 192 -13.65 -0.11 -8.36
CA PRO A 192 -14.96 0.53 -8.21
C PRO A 192 -15.34 1.34 -9.45
N VAL A 193 -14.39 2.02 -10.09
CA VAL A 193 -14.61 2.79 -11.32
C VAL A 193 -15.01 1.85 -12.47
N LEU A 194 -14.30 0.74 -12.65
CA LEU A 194 -14.60 -0.26 -13.68
C LEU A 194 -15.96 -0.91 -13.45
N VAL A 195 -16.28 -1.29 -12.21
CA VAL A 195 -17.56 -1.89 -11.87
C VAL A 195 -18.71 -0.88 -12.05
N ASN A 196 -18.50 0.39 -11.70
CA ASN A 196 -19.46 1.46 -11.97
C ASN A 196 -19.71 1.64 -13.48
N SER A 197 -18.67 1.52 -14.32
CA SER A 197 -18.85 1.65 -15.77
C SER A 197 -19.70 0.54 -16.40
N ILE A 198 -19.73 -0.65 -15.78
CA ILE A 198 -20.50 -1.81 -16.27
C ILE A 198 -21.94 -1.80 -15.73
N PHE A 199 -22.10 -1.51 -14.43
CA PHE A 199 -23.38 -1.64 -13.74
C PHE A 199 -24.11 -0.29 -13.53
N GLY A 200 -23.57 0.81 -14.05
CA GLY A 200 -24.06 2.17 -13.82
C GLY A 200 -23.63 2.73 -12.46
N GLU A 201 -23.99 3.96 -12.15
CA GLU A 201 -23.69 4.59 -10.86
C GLU A 201 -24.44 3.86 -9.71
N ILE A 202 -23.73 3.57 -8.61
CA ILE A 202 -24.41 3.27 -7.35
C ILE A 202 -24.96 4.60 -6.84
N ASP A 203 -26.07 4.60 -6.11
CA ASP A 203 -26.42 5.73 -5.27
C ASP A 203 -25.27 5.95 -4.26
N THR A 204 -24.31 6.79 -4.63
CA THR A 204 -23.02 7.07 -3.96
C THR A 204 -23.19 7.81 -2.66
N LYS A 205 -24.43 8.03 -2.24
CA LYS A 205 -24.79 8.46 -0.90
C LYS A 205 -24.09 7.62 0.16
N VAL A 206 -24.00 8.21 1.35
CA VAL A 206 -23.35 7.67 2.56
C VAL A 206 -23.63 6.17 2.76
N MET A 207 -24.88 5.74 2.54
CA MET A 207 -25.29 4.34 2.69
C MET A 207 -24.58 3.38 1.72
N GLY A 208 -24.55 3.71 0.43
CA GLY A 208 -23.94 2.86 -0.59
C GLY A 208 -22.45 2.66 -0.36
N LEU A 209 -21.75 3.76 -0.02
CA LEU A 209 -20.33 3.73 0.34
C LEU A 209 -20.08 2.94 1.64
N SER A 210 -20.96 3.07 2.63
CA SER A 210 -20.85 2.36 3.91
C SER A 210 -20.99 0.84 3.73
N TRP A 211 -21.93 0.39 2.89
CA TRP A 211 -22.05 -1.02 2.52
C TRP A 211 -20.87 -1.53 1.70
N LEU A 212 -20.38 -0.74 0.74
CA LEU A 212 -19.16 -1.08 -0.02
C LEU A 212 -17.97 -1.27 0.91
N ALA A 213 -17.81 -0.38 1.89
CA ALA A 213 -16.75 -0.48 2.90
C ALA A 213 -16.85 -1.80 3.69
N LEU A 214 -18.04 -2.15 4.20
CA LEU A 214 -18.25 -3.43 4.89
C LEU A 214 -17.92 -4.63 4.02
N VAL A 215 -18.43 -4.67 2.79
CA VAL A 215 -18.22 -5.78 1.86
C VAL A 215 -16.72 -5.94 1.53
N CYS A 216 -16.00 -4.82 1.36
CA CYS A 216 -14.54 -4.82 1.22
C CYS A 216 -13.80 -5.25 2.50
N GLN A 217 -14.28 -4.87 3.70
CA GLN A 217 -13.69 -5.34 4.97
C GLN A 217 -13.86 -6.85 5.16
N ALA A 218 -15.02 -7.39 4.77
CA ALA A 218 -15.33 -8.81 4.90
C ALA A 218 -14.31 -9.69 4.16
N TYR A 219 -13.81 -9.21 3.02
CA TYR A 219 -12.79 -9.89 2.24
C TYR A 219 -11.49 -10.13 3.02
N PHE A 220 -11.04 -9.20 3.88
CA PHE A 220 -9.83 -9.41 4.68
C PHE A 220 -9.99 -10.52 5.72
N PHE A 221 -11.20 -10.74 6.24
CA PHE A 221 -11.45 -11.86 7.16
C PHE A 221 -11.26 -13.22 6.48
N ILE A 222 -11.58 -13.31 5.18
CA ILE A 222 -11.34 -14.52 4.39
C ILE A 222 -9.83 -14.83 4.29
N LEU A 223 -8.98 -13.81 4.37
CA LEU A 223 -7.52 -13.94 4.29
C LEU A 223 -6.85 -14.30 5.63
N LEU A 224 -7.61 -14.46 6.72
CA LEU A 224 -7.07 -14.88 8.02
C LEU A 224 -6.43 -16.28 7.92
N LYS A 225 -5.30 -16.49 8.60
CA LYS A 225 -4.46 -17.71 8.51
C LYS A 225 -5.25 -19.04 8.51
N PRO A 226 -6.12 -19.34 9.49
CA PRO A 226 -6.83 -20.63 9.51
C PRO A 226 -7.90 -20.74 8.43
N ILE A 227 -8.47 -19.62 8.00
CA ILE A 227 -9.50 -19.57 6.97
C ILE A 227 -8.86 -19.75 5.59
N ARG A 228 -7.88 -18.90 5.24
CA ARG A 228 -7.22 -18.92 3.92
C ARG A 228 -6.58 -20.27 3.58
N ARG A 229 -6.09 -21.01 4.58
CA ARG A 229 -5.45 -22.33 4.39
C ARG A 229 -6.45 -23.44 4.06
N ARG A 230 -7.70 -23.29 4.49
CA ARG A 230 -8.79 -24.24 4.21
C ARG A 230 -9.47 -23.96 2.88
N LEU A 231 -9.40 -22.71 2.41
CA LEU A 231 -10.01 -22.27 1.17
C LEU A 231 -9.28 -22.72 -0.11
N PRO A 232 -9.92 -22.57 -1.28
CA PRO A 232 -9.33 -22.84 -2.58
C PRO A 232 -8.09 -22.01 -2.91
N ILE A 233 -7.32 -22.45 -3.91
CA ILE A 233 -6.04 -21.85 -4.36
C ILE A 233 -6.09 -20.33 -4.58
N PRO A 234 -7.13 -19.73 -5.19
CA PRO A 234 -7.19 -18.28 -5.43
C PRO A 234 -7.00 -17.43 -4.18
N PHE A 235 -7.48 -17.88 -3.01
CA PHE A 235 -7.34 -17.12 -1.75
C PHE A 235 -5.92 -17.11 -1.21
N LEU A 236 -5.20 -18.23 -1.33
CA LEU A 236 -3.78 -18.31 -0.98
C LEU A 236 -2.92 -17.45 -1.92
N LEU A 237 -3.24 -17.46 -3.21
CA LEU A 237 -2.57 -16.60 -4.20
C LEU A 237 -2.87 -15.13 -3.96
N ALA A 238 -4.13 -14.78 -3.72
CA ALA A 238 -4.54 -13.42 -3.41
C ALA A 238 -3.81 -12.86 -2.18
N PHE A 239 -3.71 -13.66 -1.11
CA PHE A 239 -2.92 -13.28 0.05
C PHE A 239 -1.45 -13.03 -0.31
N ARG A 240 -0.85 -13.85 -1.19
CA ARG A 240 0.53 -13.64 -1.65
C ARG A 240 0.75 -12.40 -2.50
N ALA A 241 -0.24 -11.97 -3.25
CA ALA A 241 -0.16 -10.72 -3.99
C ALA A 241 -0.11 -9.49 -3.06
N MET A 242 -0.75 -9.59 -1.88
CA MET A 242 -0.81 -8.50 -0.89
C MET A 242 0.31 -8.57 0.14
N ASP A 243 0.85 -9.75 0.39
CA ASP A 243 1.80 -10.02 1.46
C ASP A 243 3.08 -9.17 1.32
N ARG A 244 3.32 -8.30 2.30
CA ARG A 244 4.53 -7.49 2.37
C ARG A 244 5.53 -8.15 3.33
N PRO A 245 6.76 -8.47 2.90
CA PRO A 245 7.75 -9.11 3.77
C PRO A 245 8.06 -8.35 5.06
N LYS A 246 7.99 -7.01 5.02
CA LYS A 246 8.26 -6.13 6.16
C LYS A 246 7.16 -6.14 7.22
N ASP A 247 5.92 -6.49 6.85
CA ASP A 247 4.75 -6.41 7.74
C ASP A 247 4.46 -7.76 8.43
N ARG A 248 5.23 -8.80 8.11
CA ARG A 248 5.11 -10.14 8.71
C ARG A 248 5.46 -10.09 10.20
N PRO A 249 4.70 -10.79 11.08
CA PRO A 249 3.57 -11.68 10.80
C PRO A 249 2.18 -10.99 10.81
N TYR A 250 2.11 -9.67 10.85
CA TYR A 250 0.88 -8.89 11.08
C TYR A 250 0.26 -8.28 9.82
N THR A 251 0.60 -8.80 8.64
CA THR A 251 0.11 -8.29 7.34
C THR A 251 -1.40 -8.13 7.28
N VAL A 252 -2.20 -9.14 7.68
CA VAL A 252 -3.68 -9.05 7.59
C VAL A 252 -4.24 -7.98 8.53
N PRO A 253 -3.87 -7.93 9.83
CA PRO A 253 -4.24 -6.82 10.70
C PRO A 253 -3.89 -5.44 10.13
N TRP A 254 -2.69 -5.27 9.57
CA TRP A 254 -2.28 -3.99 8.97
C TRP A 254 -3.13 -3.61 7.76
N LEU A 255 -3.38 -4.56 6.84
CA LEU A 255 -4.25 -4.33 5.69
C LEU A 255 -5.68 -3.97 6.11
N TRP A 256 -6.21 -4.66 7.12
CA TRP A 256 -7.54 -4.37 7.66
C TRP A 256 -7.61 -2.97 8.29
N VAL A 257 -6.65 -2.61 9.15
CA VAL A 257 -6.58 -1.28 9.78
C VAL A 257 -6.43 -0.17 8.74
N GLN A 258 -5.52 -0.34 7.78
CA GLN A 258 -5.30 0.60 6.69
C GLN A 258 -6.57 0.82 5.87
N SER A 259 -7.27 -0.27 5.53
CA SER A 259 -8.51 -0.21 4.76
C SER A 259 -9.66 0.39 5.57
N PHE A 260 -9.84 -0.03 6.82
CA PHE A 260 -10.88 0.47 7.72
C PHE A 260 -10.81 2.00 7.87
N PHE A 261 -9.64 2.53 8.25
CA PHE A 261 -9.47 3.97 8.39
C PHE A 261 -9.53 4.72 7.06
N GLY A 262 -9.12 4.09 5.95
CA GLY A 262 -9.30 4.64 4.61
C GLY A 262 -10.77 4.84 4.27
N PHE A 263 -11.60 3.81 4.45
CA PHE A 263 -13.05 3.92 4.23
C PHE A 263 -13.72 4.90 5.21
N LEU A 264 -13.26 4.98 6.46
CA LEU A 264 -13.77 5.95 7.42
C LEU A 264 -13.51 7.39 6.93
N ALA A 265 -12.31 7.69 6.43
CA ALA A 265 -12.00 9.00 5.86
C ALA A 265 -12.90 9.31 4.64
N MET A 266 -13.10 8.33 3.74
CA MET A 266 -14.02 8.51 2.61
C MET A 266 -15.47 8.73 3.06
N LEU A 267 -15.93 8.03 4.10
CA LEU A 267 -17.28 8.25 4.64
C LEU A 267 -17.46 9.64 5.22
N LEU A 268 -16.46 10.16 5.94
CA LEU A 268 -16.48 11.53 6.45
C LEU A 268 -16.58 12.54 5.30
N LEU A 269 -15.83 12.33 4.21
CA LEU A 269 -15.95 13.14 3.01
C LEU A 269 -17.36 13.03 2.40
N GLN A 270 -17.94 11.83 2.27
CA GLN A 270 -19.30 11.66 1.72
C GLN A 270 -20.34 12.41 2.54
N ILE A 271 -20.27 12.30 3.87
CA ILE A 271 -21.19 12.98 4.77
C ILE A 271 -21.11 14.49 4.57
N TYR A 272 -19.89 15.02 4.47
CA TYR A 272 -19.67 16.44 4.21
C TYR A 272 -20.24 16.87 2.84
N LEU A 273 -19.85 16.20 1.76
CA LEU A 273 -20.33 16.51 0.40
C LEU A 273 -21.85 16.44 0.31
N SER A 274 -22.46 15.40 0.88
CA SER A 274 -23.92 15.24 0.93
C SER A 274 -24.59 16.37 1.72
N SER A 275 -24.00 16.82 2.83
CA SER A 275 -24.55 17.91 3.64
C SER A 275 -24.53 19.27 2.93
N LYS A 276 -23.60 19.45 1.99
CA LYS A 276 -23.41 20.68 1.21
C LYS A 276 -23.96 20.58 -0.22
N ASN A 277 -24.58 19.45 -0.59
CA ASN A 277 -25.02 19.13 -1.95
C ASN A 277 -23.91 19.32 -3.00
N LEU A 278 -22.69 18.96 -2.64
CA LEU A 278 -21.53 18.97 -3.53
C LEU A 278 -21.44 17.64 -4.30
N SER A 279 -20.69 17.66 -5.40
CA SER A 279 -20.49 16.50 -6.27
C SER A 279 -19.67 15.40 -5.60
N ASP A 280 -20.12 14.16 -5.72
CA ASP A 280 -19.37 12.99 -5.24
C ASP A 280 -18.06 12.75 -6.03
N ALA A 281 -17.88 13.45 -7.16
CA ALA A 281 -16.67 13.39 -7.98
C ALA A 281 -15.39 13.76 -7.19
N PHE A 282 -15.50 14.53 -6.10
CA PHE A 282 -14.37 14.89 -5.24
C PHE A 282 -13.61 13.69 -4.64
N PHE A 283 -14.19 12.48 -4.62
CA PHE A 283 -13.43 11.26 -4.28
C PHE A 283 -12.28 10.98 -5.24
N LEU A 284 -12.35 11.46 -6.48
CA LEU A 284 -11.32 11.23 -7.46
C LEU A 284 -9.97 11.80 -7.00
N ILE A 285 -9.96 12.87 -6.20
CA ILE A 285 -8.74 13.46 -5.68
C ILE A 285 -7.95 12.46 -4.82
N PRO A 286 -8.46 11.99 -3.66
CA PRO A 286 -7.74 10.98 -2.89
C PRO A 286 -7.53 9.67 -3.67
N LEU A 287 -8.47 9.26 -4.52
CA LEU A 287 -8.39 8.00 -5.26
C LEU A 287 -7.25 8.00 -6.29
N VAL A 288 -7.08 9.08 -7.04
CA VAL A 288 -5.99 9.24 -8.02
C VAL A 288 -4.66 9.41 -7.30
N VAL A 289 -4.59 10.22 -6.24
CA VAL A 289 -3.33 10.44 -5.53
C VAL A 289 -2.84 9.16 -4.85
N ASN A 290 -3.72 8.39 -4.21
CA ASN A 290 -3.32 7.14 -3.59
C ASN A 290 -3.15 6.01 -4.61
N GLY A 291 -4.07 5.85 -5.56
CA GLY A 291 -4.05 4.77 -6.54
C GLY A 291 -2.92 4.91 -7.56
N LEU A 292 -2.78 6.09 -8.15
CA LEU A 292 -1.77 6.39 -9.18
C LEU A 292 -0.49 6.97 -8.56
N GLY A 293 -0.61 8.00 -7.71
CA GLY A 293 0.56 8.64 -7.09
C GLY A 293 1.37 7.69 -6.20
N ASP A 294 0.81 7.24 -5.07
CA ASP A 294 1.49 6.28 -4.18
C ASP A 294 1.77 4.93 -4.87
N GLY A 295 0.88 4.49 -5.76
CA GLY A 295 1.06 3.29 -6.57
C GLY A 295 2.35 3.31 -7.41
N LEU A 296 2.66 4.45 -8.04
CA LEU A 296 3.82 4.62 -8.91
C LEU A 296 5.06 5.16 -8.20
N ALA A 297 4.91 5.81 -7.04
CA ALA A 297 6.02 6.41 -6.29
C ALA A 297 7.15 5.40 -5.98
N GLU A 298 6.82 4.17 -5.56
CA GLU A 298 7.82 3.13 -5.27
C GLU A 298 8.55 2.64 -6.54
N PRO A 299 7.86 2.22 -7.63
CA PRO A 299 8.52 1.87 -8.90
C PRO A 299 9.39 2.99 -9.49
N VAL A 300 8.88 4.22 -9.49
CA VAL A 300 9.61 5.40 -10.00
C VAL A 300 10.82 5.69 -9.14
N GLY A 301 10.67 5.66 -7.81
CA GLY A 301 11.78 5.87 -6.88
C GLY A 301 12.87 4.79 -6.97
N ILE A 302 12.52 3.55 -7.27
CA ILE A 302 13.52 2.49 -7.48
C ILE A 302 14.28 2.69 -8.81
N ARG A 303 13.59 3.10 -9.88
CA ARG A 303 14.18 3.20 -11.23
C ARG A 303 14.91 4.51 -11.48
N PHE A 304 14.40 5.61 -10.94
CA PHE A 304 14.88 6.97 -11.21
C PHE A 304 15.33 7.72 -9.95
N GLY A 305 15.16 7.14 -8.76
CA GLY A 305 15.43 7.81 -7.49
C GLY A 305 16.91 8.02 -7.21
N LYS A 306 17.41 9.22 -7.54
CA LYS A 306 18.77 9.66 -7.21
C LYS A 306 18.82 10.36 -5.86
N HIS A 307 17.77 11.10 -5.51
CA HIS A 307 17.72 11.92 -4.30
C HIS A 307 16.89 11.24 -3.22
N LYS A 308 17.58 10.58 -2.28
CA LYS A 308 16.96 9.82 -1.19
C LYS A 308 16.87 10.65 0.08
N TYR A 309 15.75 10.52 0.79
CA TYR A 309 15.55 11.13 2.10
C TYR A 309 15.00 10.10 3.08
N GLN A 310 15.28 10.30 4.37
CA GLN A 310 14.82 9.41 5.43
C GLN A 310 13.47 9.90 5.98
N THR A 311 12.58 8.95 6.21
CA THR A 311 11.26 9.16 6.82
C THR A 311 11.10 8.25 8.03
N ARG A 312 10.32 8.70 9.02
CA ARG A 312 10.05 7.95 10.25
C ARG A 312 8.71 7.22 10.14
N ALA A 313 8.62 6.01 10.69
CA ALA A 313 7.32 5.33 10.84
C ALA A 313 6.65 5.72 12.16
N LEU A 314 5.33 5.86 12.18
CA LEU A 314 4.58 6.18 13.41
C LEU A 314 4.64 5.07 14.46
N PHE A 315 4.94 3.83 14.09
CA PHE A 315 5.12 2.74 15.06
C PHE A 315 6.13 1.73 14.51
N TYR A 316 7.23 1.49 15.23
CA TYR A 316 8.22 0.48 14.88
C TYR A 316 8.85 -0.08 16.16
N LYS A 317 8.97 -1.41 16.26
CA LYS A 317 9.54 -2.09 17.44
C LYS A 317 8.99 -1.59 18.80
N GLY A 318 7.67 -1.34 18.89
CA GLY A 318 7.02 -0.91 20.13
C GLY A 318 7.20 0.56 20.50
N LYS A 319 7.79 1.39 19.63
CA LYS A 319 7.97 2.83 19.86
C LYS A 319 7.24 3.66 18.80
N PHE A 320 6.52 4.68 19.26
CA PHE A 320 5.85 5.66 18.39
C PHE A 320 6.90 6.51 17.63
N CYS A 321 6.63 6.84 16.37
CA CYS A 321 7.51 7.64 15.50
C CYS A 321 8.96 7.14 15.36
N SER A 322 9.17 5.82 15.30
CA SER A 322 10.50 5.21 15.17
C SER A 322 10.64 4.36 13.90
N GLY A 323 11.87 4.12 13.43
CA GLY A 323 12.17 3.32 12.23
C GLY A 323 12.53 4.19 11.01
N GLU A 324 13.68 3.92 10.41
CA GLU A 324 14.19 4.65 9.25
C GLU A 324 13.73 4.01 7.94
N PHE A 325 12.95 4.74 7.15
CA PHE A 325 12.52 4.34 5.83
C PHE A 325 13.05 5.30 4.79
N ILE A 326 13.66 4.76 3.74
CA ILE A 326 14.24 5.54 2.65
C ILE A 326 13.15 5.76 1.60
N ARG A 327 12.85 7.02 1.31
CA ARG A 327 12.02 7.46 0.19
C ARG A 327 12.87 8.28 -0.78
N SER A 328 12.31 8.61 -1.95
CA SER A 328 13.01 9.42 -2.96
C SER A 328 12.17 10.60 -3.40
N LEU A 329 12.82 11.73 -3.70
CA LEU A 329 12.13 12.94 -4.19
C LEU A 329 11.39 12.67 -5.50
N GLU A 330 11.94 11.80 -6.35
CA GLU A 330 11.35 11.40 -7.63
C GLU A 330 10.04 10.60 -7.43
N GLY A 331 9.94 9.84 -6.33
CA GLY A 331 8.70 9.15 -5.96
C GLY A 331 7.64 10.15 -5.48
N SER A 332 8.03 11.08 -4.61
CA SER A 332 7.15 12.14 -4.12
C SER A 332 6.72 13.13 -5.21
N ALA A 333 7.55 13.35 -6.24
CA ALA A 333 7.16 14.09 -7.44
C ALA A 333 6.02 13.41 -8.21
N CYS A 334 5.99 12.06 -8.26
CA CYS A 334 4.88 11.33 -8.86
C CYS A 334 3.56 11.59 -8.12
N VAL A 335 3.59 11.62 -6.78
CA VAL A 335 2.44 12.00 -5.95
C VAL A 335 2.00 13.43 -6.25
N PHE A 336 2.95 14.37 -6.33
CA PHE A 336 2.67 15.78 -6.64
C PHE A 336 1.94 15.93 -7.99
N PHE A 337 2.48 15.33 -9.05
CA PHE A 337 1.87 15.40 -10.38
C PHE A 337 0.51 14.70 -10.44
N SER A 338 0.34 13.58 -9.72
CA SER A 338 -0.96 12.91 -9.63
C SER A 338 -2.02 13.78 -8.93
N ALA A 339 -1.61 14.57 -7.93
CA ALA A 339 -2.49 15.50 -7.23
C ALA A 339 -2.85 16.71 -8.10
N VAL A 340 -1.87 17.29 -8.82
CA VAL A 340 -2.12 18.33 -9.83
C VAL A 340 -3.14 17.83 -10.85
N MET A 341 -2.90 16.65 -11.42
CA MET A 341 -3.80 16.03 -12.40
C MET A 341 -5.20 15.84 -11.82
N ALA A 342 -5.33 15.33 -10.59
CA ALA A 342 -6.62 15.10 -9.97
C ALA A 342 -7.41 16.40 -9.73
N VAL A 343 -6.74 17.48 -9.32
CA VAL A 343 -7.37 18.81 -9.18
C VAL A 343 -7.85 19.32 -10.53
N PHE A 344 -7.05 19.18 -11.60
CA PHE A 344 -7.43 19.56 -12.96
C PHE A 344 -8.63 18.77 -13.49
N MET A 345 -8.68 17.45 -13.23
CA MET A 345 -9.82 16.63 -13.64
C MET A 345 -11.13 17.11 -13.00
N MET A 346 -11.06 17.74 -11.83
CA MET A 346 -12.20 18.26 -11.07
C MET A 346 -12.47 19.75 -11.31
N TYR A 347 -11.87 20.37 -12.33
CA TYR A 347 -11.98 21.81 -12.60
C TYR A 347 -13.43 22.34 -12.53
N ASN A 348 -14.37 21.67 -13.18
CA ASN A 348 -15.78 22.08 -13.23
C ASN A 348 -16.51 21.94 -11.87
N GLU A 349 -16.02 21.09 -10.97
CA GLU A 349 -16.68 20.76 -9.71
C GLU A 349 -16.34 21.77 -8.59
N TRP A 350 -15.27 22.56 -8.74
CA TRP A 350 -14.84 23.53 -7.73
C TRP A 350 -15.75 24.77 -7.61
N GLN A 351 -16.71 24.93 -8.52
CA GLN A 351 -17.71 26.01 -8.61
C GLN A 351 -17.17 27.44 -8.79
N ASN A 352 -15.98 27.73 -8.28
CA ASN A 352 -15.32 29.03 -8.29
C ASN A 352 -13.86 28.89 -8.75
N THR A 353 -13.42 29.77 -9.66
CA THR A 353 -12.05 29.81 -10.19
C THR A 353 -11.00 29.99 -9.10
N THR A 354 -11.31 30.80 -8.09
CA THR A 354 -10.45 31.06 -6.93
C THR A 354 -10.22 29.81 -6.10
N ARG A 355 -11.29 29.06 -5.80
CA ARG A 355 -11.18 27.77 -5.11
C ARG A 355 -10.31 26.81 -5.89
N PHE A 356 -10.50 26.74 -7.20
CA PHE A 356 -9.67 25.91 -8.07
C PHE A 356 -8.19 26.32 -8.05
N VAL A 357 -7.87 27.61 -8.16
CA VAL A 357 -6.47 28.11 -8.14
C VAL A 357 -5.81 27.85 -6.79
N ILE A 358 -6.52 28.10 -5.68
CA ILE A 358 -6.04 27.81 -4.33
C ILE A 358 -5.85 26.29 -4.16
N ALA A 359 -6.80 25.47 -4.63
CA ALA A 359 -6.70 24.03 -4.61
C ALA A 359 -5.47 23.54 -5.39
N LEU A 360 -5.21 24.11 -6.57
CA LEU A 360 -4.06 23.78 -7.40
C LEU A 360 -2.72 24.12 -6.72
N ALA A 361 -2.69 25.17 -5.90
CA ALA A 361 -1.52 25.55 -5.14
C ALA A 361 -1.31 24.66 -3.89
N ILE A 362 -2.38 24.36 -3.16
CA ILE A 362 -2.29 23.74 -1.82
C ILE A 362 -2.43 22.21 -1.86
N VAL A 363 -3.37 21.66 -2.63
CA VAL A 363 -3.64 20.20 -2.68
C VAL A 363 -2.36 19.42 -3.04
N PRO A 364 -1.60 19.74 -4.09
CA PRO A 364 -0.44 18.94 -4.44
C PRO A 364 0.66 18.95 -3.38
N ILE A 365 0.94 20.11 -2.79
CA ILE A 365 1.96 20.26 -1.74
C ILE A 365 1.58 19.45 -0.50
N THR A 366 0.35 19.62 -0.04
CA THR A 366 -0.15 18.95 1.17
C THR A 366 -0.29 17.45 0.99
N MET A 367 -0.73 16.98 -0.18
CA MET A 367 -0.83 15.55 -0.47
C MET A 367 0.53 14.88 -0.61
N THR A 368 1.51 15.55 -1.23
CA THR A 368 2.90 15.07 -1.26
C THR A 368 3.51 15.05 0.14
N ALA A 369 3.26 16.08 0.96
CA ALA A 369 3.67 16.08 2.35
C ALA A 369 2.98 14.95 3.14
N ALA A 370 1.69 14.70 2.90
CA ALA A 370 0.95 13.63 3.53
C ALA A 370 1.56 12.27 3.20
N GLU A 371 1.88 12.01 1.94
CA GLU A 371 2.62 10.81 1.56
C GLU A 371 3.96 10.76 2.29
N ALA A 372 4.81 11.78 2.18
CA ALA A 372 6.16 11.79 2.73
C ALA A 372 6.20 11.57 4.27
N PHE A 373 5.27 12.18 5.01
CA PHE A 373 5.19 12.08 6.47
C PHE A 373 4.30 10.93 6.96
N SER A 374 3.61 10.22 6.06
CA SER A 374 2.70 9.17 6.47
C SER A 374 3.41 8.08 7.28
N PRO A 375 2.76 7.58 8.34
CA PRO A 375 3.19 6.39 9.05
C PRO A 375 3.45 5.22 8.10
N HIS A 376 4.47 4.40 8.39
CA HIS A 376 4.59 3.11 7.72
C HIS A 376 3.29 2.32 7.90
N THR A 377 2.79 1.71 6.82
CA THR A 377 1.55 0.92 6.74
C THR A 377 0.23 1.69 6.93
N CYS A 378 0.24 3.00 7.15
CA CYS A 378 -0.97 3.83 7.19
C CYS A 378 -0.89 5.03 6.22
N ASP A 379 -0.25 4.82 5.07
CA ASP A 379 -0.18 5.79 3.97
C ASP A 379 -1.57 6.13 3.41
N THR A 380 -2.34 5.13 3.00
CA THR A 380 -3.69 5.32 2.45
C THR A 380 -4.65 6.09 3.36
N PRO A 381 -4.89 5.68 4.63
CA PRO A 381 -5.81 6.42 5.50
C PRO A 381 -5.34 7.84 5.77
N PHE A 382 -4.02 8.07 5.84
CA PHE A 382 -3.49 9.41 6.07
C PHE A 382 -3.68 10.32 4.84
N ILE A 383 -3.38 9.81 3.63
CA ILE A 383 -3.64 10.52 2.37
C ILE A 383 -5.13 10.85 2.23
N PHE A 384 -6.01 9.89 2.53
CA PHE A 384 -7.46 10.09 2.42
C PHE A 384 -7.98 11.10 3.44
N LEU A 385 -7.49 11.05 4.68
CA LEU A 385 -7.89 11.97 5.74
C LEU A 385 -7.41 13.40 5.46
N VAL A 386 -6.17 13.57 4.99
CA VAL A 386 -5.63 14.89 4.61
C VAL A 386 -6.41 15.46 3.42
N ALA A 387 -6.68 14.66 2.39
CA ALA A 387 -7.53 15.09 1.27
C ALA A 387 -8.91 15.53 1.73
N THR A 388 -9.55 14.72 2.60
CA THR A 388 -10.87 15.01 3.16
C THR A 388 -10.86 16.34 3.91
N ALA A 389 -9.94 16.49 4.86
CA ALA A 389 -9.83 17.71 5.66
C ALA A 389 -9.58 18.95 4.80
N LEU A 390 -8.75 18.82 3.77
CA LEU A 390 -8.39 19.93 2.90
C LEU A 390 -9.52 20.33 1.96
N ILE A 391 -10.26 19.38 1.40
CA ILE A 391 -11.46 19.68 0.59
C ILE A 391 -12.48 20.40 1.47
N CYS A 392 -12.78 19.88 2.67
CA CYS A 392 -13.69 20.55 3.61
C CYS A 392 -13.20 21.97 3.94
N PHE A 393 -11.91 22.14 4.23
CA PHE A 393 -11.34 23.44 4.54
C PHE A 393 -11.49 24.43 3.38
N LEU A 394 -11.22 24.03 2.15
CA LEU A 394 -11.33 24.92 0.98
C LEU A 394 -12.77 25.41 0.75
N PHE A 395 -13.76 24.54 0.97
CA PHE A 395 -15.17 24.90 0.81
C PHE A 395 -15.70 25.77 1.97
N GLU A 396 -15.18 25.61 3.19
CA GLU A 396 -15.59 26.47 4.32
C GLU A 396 -14.81 27.80 4.39
N ALA A 397 -13.54 27.83 3.97
CA ALA A 397 -12.67 28.98 4.16
C ALA A 397 -12.66 29.96 2.98
N VAL A 398 -13.02 29.50 1.77
CA VAL A 398 -13.05 30.34 0.57
C VAL A 398 -14.50 30.66 0.24
N ASP A 399 -14.91 31.91 0.49
CA ASP A 399 -16.26 32.39 0.25
C ASP A 399 -16.69 32.23 -1.23
N ASP A 400 -17.94 31.81 -1.44
CA ASP A 400 -18.54 31.68 -2.78
C ASP A 400 -18.53 33.01 -3.55
N ASN A 401 -18.64 34.13 -2.84
CA ASN A 401 -18.80 35.47 -3.41
C ASN A 401 -17.49 36.17 -3.77
N PHE A 402 -16.35 35.58 -3.41
CA PHE A 402 -15.04 36.12 -3.73
C PHE A 402 -14.47 35.36 -4.94
N ASP A 403 -14.67 35.92 -6.13
CA ASP A 403 -13.97 35.49 -7.35
C ASP A 403 -13.36 36.72 -8.05
N PRO A 404 -12.12 37.11 -7.73
CA PRO A 404 -11.43 38.20 -8.40
C PRO A 404 -11.10 37.89 -9.86
N PHE A 405 -11.37 36.67 -10.33
CA PHE A 405 -11.24 36.26 -11.73
C PHE A 405 -12.58 36.25 -12.48
N SER A 406 -13.69 36.56 -11.81
CA SER A 406 -14.98 36.75 -12.48
C SER A 406 -14.95 38.03 -13.33
N PRO A 407 -15.49 38.02 -14.56
CA PRO A 407 -15.57 39.21 -15.40
C PRO A 407 -16.27 40.40 -14.71
N ASP A 408 -17.19 40.13 -13.77
CA ASP A 408 -17.94 41.15 -13.04
C ASP A 408 -17.12 41.89 -11.96
N TYR A 409 -15.94 41.39 -11.59
CA TYR A 409 -15.05 42.01 -10.59
C TYR A 409 -14.10 43.07 -11.16
N SER A 410 -14.23 43.40 -12.45
CA SER A 410 -13.42 44.41 -13.13
C SER A 410 -14.02 45.82 -13.02
N HIS A 411 -14.16 46.34 -11.80
CA HIS A 411 -14.57 47.74 -11.55
C HIS A 411 -13.78 48.42 -10.43
#